data_AF-A0A7W0MN78-F1
#
_entry.id   AF-A0A7W0MN78-F1
#
_cell.length_a   1.000
_cell.length_b   1.000
_cell.length_c   1.000
_cell.angle_alpha   90.00
_cell.angle_beta   90.00
_cell.angle_gamma   90.00
#
_symmetry.space_group_name_H-M   'P 1'
#
loop_
_entity.id
_entity.type
_entity.pdbx_description
1 polymer ?
#
loop_
_entity_poly.entity_id
_entity_poly.type
_entity_poly.pdbx_seq_one_letter_code
_entity_poly.pdbx_strand_id
1 'polypeptide(L)'
;MLAPLAIPGIVAALALYLGWTRIGLYDTIPGVILVQVVVGLPFACIVVAAALSSFDRAQVRASRSLGASHLRTLFHVILPGIRGAVASGFVLALAAGWDESVITLFVTGRNVQVLPRKIWDSLRYDIDPIVAVVATIMFVTTLLGVIAYLFIAGRRGARSQSI
;
A
#
# COMPACT_ATOMS: atom_id res chain seq x y z
N MET A 1 -17.32 -0.83 0.73
CA MET A 1 -15.84 -0.74 0.62
C MET A 1 -15.31 -0.64 -0.82
N LEU A 2 -16.13 -0.78 -1.87
CA LEU A 2 -15.69 -0.63 -3.28
C LEU A 2 -15.87 0.79 -3.86
N ALA A 3 -16.56 1.68 -3.16
CA ALA A 3 -16.87 3.04 -3.63
C ALA A 3 -15.64 3.88 -4.06
N PRO A 4 -14.44 3.76 -3.46
CA PRO A 4 -13.28 4.54 -3.90
C PRO A 4 -12.72 4.11 -5.27
N LEU A 5 -12.92 2.85 -5.67
CA LEU A 5 -12.31 2.31 -6.90
C LEU A 5 -13.02 2.75 -8.19
N ALA A 6 -14.28 3.16 -8.08
CA ALA A 6 -15.12 3.55 -9.22
C ALA A 6 -15.02 5.05 -9.56
N ILE A 7 -14.42 5.85 -8.67
CA ILE A 7 -14.25 7.29 -8.87
C ILE A 7 -12.93 7.49 -9.62
N PRO A 8 -12.93 8.16 -10.80
CA PRO A 8 -11.69 8.51 -11.48
C PRO A 8 -10.77 9.29 -10.51
N GLY A 9 -9.48 8.92 -10.42
CA GLY A 9 -8.54 9.49 -9.44
C GLY A 9 -8.51 11.02 -9.45
N ILE A 10 -8.71 11.65 -10.61
CA ILE A 10 -8.82 13.11 -10.77
C ILE A 10 -10.01 13.72 -10.02
N VAL A 11 -11.17 13.05 -10.03
CA VAL A 11 -12.38 13.55 -9.34
C VAL A 11 -12.19 13.47 -7.83
N ALA A 12 -11.60 12.37 -7.34
CA ALA A 12 -11.24 12.22 -5.93
C ALA A 12 -10.19 13.27 -5.51
N ALA A 13 -9.19 13.52 -6.37
CA ALA A 13 -8.17 14.54 -6.14
C ALA A 13 -8.76 15.95 -6.01
N LEU A 14 -9.69 16.33 -6.88
CA LEU A 14 -10.34 17.63 -6.85
C LEU A 14 -11.22 17.80 -5.61
N ALA A 15 -11.98 16.76 -5.24
CA ALA A 15 -12.80 16.76 -4.02
C ALA A 15 -11.93 16.90 -2.77
N LEU A 16 -10.81 16.16 -2.70
CA LEU A 16 -9.84 16.26 -1.61
C LEU A 16 -9.21 17.65 -1.55
N TYR A 17 -8.81 18.24 -2.68
CA TYR A 17 -8.26 19.59 -2.73
C TYR A 17 -9.23 20.64 -2.16
N LEU A 18 -10.50 20.62 -2.59
CA LEU A 18 -11.53 21.54 -2.11
C LEU A 18 -11.82 21.34 -0.61
N GLY A 19 -11.75 20.11 -0.11
CA GLY A 19 -11.89 19.80 1.31
C GLY A 19 -10.70 20.29 2.14
N TRP A 20 -9.47 19.89 1.74
CA TRP A 20 -8.22 20.17 2.45
C TRP A 20 -7.91 21.66 2.54
N THR A 21 -8.26 22.43 1.50
CA THR A 21 -8.10 23.89 1.51
C THR A 21 -8.99 24.56 2.55
N ARG A 22 -10.24 24.11 2.73
CA ARG A 22 -11.16 24.67 3.74
C ARG A 22 -10.75 24.39 5.18
N ILE A 23 -10.11 23.25 5.43
CA ILE A 23 -9.66 22.83 6.76
C ILE A 23 -8.20 23.22 7.05
N GLY A 24 -7.50 23.83 6.08
CA GLY A 24 -6.11 24.28 6.24
C GLY A 24 -5.06 23.17 6.18
N LEU A 25 -5.40 21.98 5.66
CA LEU A 25 -4.46 20.87 5.49
C LEU A 25 -3.81 20.82 4.09
N TYR A 26 -4.23 21.68 3.17
CA TYR A 26 -3.61 21.80 1.84
C TYR A 26 -2.13 22.21 1.93
N ASP A 27 -1.27 21.57 1.14
CA ASP A 27 0.18 21.81 1.11
C ASP A 27 0.86 21.69 2.49
N THR A 28 0.35 20.80 3.35
CA THR A 28 0.94 20.47 4.66
C THR A 28 1.41 19.02 4.71
N ILE A 29 2.51 18.76 5.43
CA ILE A 29 3.00 17.40 5.68
C ILE A 29 1.91 16.48 6.28
N PRO A 30 1.20 16.85 7.36
CA PRO A 30 0.14 16.01 7.91
C PRO A 30 -1.01 15.78 6.93
N GLY A 31 -1.37 16.79 6.12
CA GLY A 31 -2.39 16.65 5.09
C GLY A 31 -2.03 15.64 4.02
N VAL A 32 -0.77 15.64 3.57
CA VAL A 32 -0.26 14.69 2.58
C VAL A 32 -0.20 13.27 3.16
N ILE A 33 0.28 13.11 4.40
CA ILE A 33 0.32 11.80 5.07
C ILE A 33 -1.09 11.21 5.18
N LEU A 34 -2.08 12.01 5.59
CA LEU A 34 -3.46 11.55 5.72
C LEU A 34 -4.04 11.07 4.39
N VAL A 35 -3.81 11.80 3.31
CA VAL A 35 -4.27 11.40 1.97
C VAL A 35 -3.62 10.08 1.55
N GLN A 36 -2.32 9.94 1.75
CA GLN A 36 -1.60 8.71 1.44
C GLN A 36 -2.08 7.51 2.25
N VAL A 37 -2.39 7.72 3.54
CA VAL A 37 -3.01 6.70 4.39
C VAL A 37 -4.39 6.31 3.86
N VAL A 38 -5.26 7.28 3.53
CA VAL A 38 -6.61 7.01 3.02
C VAL A 38 -6.59 6.20 1.72
N VAL A 39 -5.65 6.51 0.81
CA VAL A 39 -5.48 5.79 -0.46
C VAL A 39 -4.92 4.38 -0.24
N GLY A 40 -3.93 4.21 0.64
CA GLY A 40 -3.30 2.90 0.90
C GLY A 40 -4.13 1.97 1.80
N LEU A 41 -4.97 2.51 2.68
CA LEU A 41 -5.79 1.77 3.64
C LEU A 41 -6.60 0.60 3.04
N PRO A 42 -7.37 0.75 1.94
CA PRO A 42 -8.15 -0.36 1.39
C PRO A 42 -7.29 -1.57 1.02
N PHE A 43 -6.07 -1.35 0.52
CA PHE A 43 -5.15 -2.42 0.16
C PHE A 43 -4.65 -3.18 1.39
N ALA A 44 -4.25 -2.45 2.45
CA ALA A 44 -3.87 -3.06 3.72
C ALA A 44 -5.05 -3.85 4.33
N CYS A 45 -6.26 -3.28 4.30
CA CYS A 45 -7.46 -3.92 4.81
C CYS A 45 -7.79 -5.24 4.09
N ILE A 46 -7.63 -5.30 2.76
CA ILE A 46 -7.86 -6.54 1.99
C ILE A 46 -6.93 -7.66 2.45
N VAL A 47 -5.64 -7.37 2.56
CA VAL A 47 -4.62 -8.37 2.98
C VAL A 47 -4.86 -8.83 4.42
N VAL A 48 -5.13 -7.89 5.31
CA VAL A 48 -5.40 -8.20 6.73
C VAL A 48 -6.71 -8.97 6.89
N ALA A 49 -7.77 -8.60 6.17
CA ALA A 49 -9.05 -9.30 6.20
C ALA A 49 -8.92 -10.74 5.69
N ALA A 50 -8.17 -10.96 4.62
CA ALA A 50 -7.86 -12.29 4.12
C ALA A 50 -7.14 -13.13 5.19
N ALA A 51 -6.13 -12.57 5.84
CA ALA A 51 -5.39 -13.26 6.89
C ALA A 51 -6.25 -13.61 8.13
N LEU A 52 -7.13 -12.69 8.55
CA LEU A 52 -8.09 -12.97 9.63
C LEU A 52 -9.10 -14.05 9.22
N SER A 53 -9.52 -14.10 7.96
CA SER A 53 -10.47 -15.13 7.50
C SER A 53 -9.87 -16.54 7.55
N SER A 54 -8.56 -16.66 7.32
CA SER A 54 -7.79 -17.90 7.43
C SER A 54 -7.29 -18.22 8.85
N PHE A 55 -7.49 -17.31 9.81
CA PHE A 55 -6.95 -17.46 11.17
C PHE A 55 -7.77 -18.46 12.00
N ASP A 56 -7.08 -19.37 12.69
CA ASP A 56 -7.74 -20.39 13.50
C ASP A 56 -8.43 -19.79 14.75
N ARG A 57 -9.76 -19.84 14.75
CA ARG A 57 -10.59 -19.36 15.86
C ARG A 57 -10.43 -20.20 17.14
N ALA A 58 -9.83 -21.38 17.09
CA ALA A 58 -9.53 -22.17 18.28
C ALA A 58 -8.52 -21.45 19.19
N GLN A 59 -7.52 -20.77 18.62
CA GLN A 59 -6.54 -19.99 19.39
C GLN A 59 -7.19 -18.82 20.15
N VAL A 60 -8.15 -18.15 19.51
CA VAL A 60 -8.94 -17.08 20.14
C VAL A 60 -9.77 -17.63 21.31
N ARG A 61 -10.44 -18.76 21.11
CA ARG A 61 -11.23 -19.43 22.16
C ARG A 61 -10.36 -19.88 23.33
N ALA A 62 -9.21 -20.49 23.08
CA ALA A 62 -8.26 -20.90 24.11
C ALA A 62 -7.78 -19.73 24.96
N SER A 63 -7.46 -18.60 24.33
CA SER A 63 -7.05 -17.39 25.07
C SER A 63 -8.14 -16.86 25.99
N ARG A 64 -9.41 -16.93 25.56
CA ARG A 64 -10.56 -16.51 26.37
C ARG A 64 -10.84 -17.47 27.51
N SER A 65 -10.67 -18.77 27.30
CA SER A 65 -10.78 -19.78 28.37
C SER A 65 -9.72 -19.58 29.47
N LEU A 66 -8.56 -19.02 29.12
CA LEU A 66 -7.51 -18.62 30.06
C LEU A 66 -7.78 -17.26 30.74
N GLY A 67 -8.96 -16.65 30.55
CA GLY A 67 -9.35 -15.39 31.16
C GLY A 67 -8.79 -14.13 30.46
N ALA A 68 -8.24 -14.25 29.24
CA ALA A 68 -7.74 -13.07 28.52
C ALA A 68 -8.89 -12.16 28.06
N SER A 69 -8.74 -10.86 28.29
CA SER A 69 -9.64 -9.83 27.75
C SER A 69 -9.48 -9.69 26.23
N HIS A 70 -10.46 -9.08 25.57
CA HIS A 70 -10.47 -8.93 24.10
C HIS A 70 -9.22 -8.21 23.58
N LEU A 71 -8.79 -7.14 24.26
CA LEU A 71 -7.57 -6.40 23.91
C LEU A 71 -6.33 -7.26 24.09
N ARG A 72 -6.27 -8.06 25.18
CA ARG A 72 -5.13 -8.95 25.42
C ARG A 72 -5.03 -10.02 24.34
N THR A 73 -6.16 -10.66 23.97
CA THR A 73 -6.22 -11.61 22.86
C THR A 73 -5.82 -10.97 21.53
N LEU A 74 -6.24 -9.72 21.26
CA LEU A 74 -5.87 -9.01 20.04
C LEU A 74 -4.34 -8.85 19.96
N PHE A 75 -3.71 -8.23 20.96
CA PHE A 75 -2.29 -7.90 20.92
C PHE A 75 -1.36 -9.11 21.13
N HIS A 76 -1.78 -10.14 21.88
CA HIS A 76 -0.91 -11.27 22.22
C HIS A 76 -1.15 -12.53 21.39
N VAL A 77 -2.29 -12.65 20.70
CA VAL A 77 -2.63 -13.86 19.93
C VAL A 77 -2.86 -13.50 18.47
N ILE A 78 -3.81 -12.62 18.19
CA ILE A 78 -4.23 -12.32 16.81
C ILE A 78 -3.12 -11.56 16.08
N LEU A 79 -2.68 -10.42 16.61
CA LEU A 79 -1.70 -9.53 15.97
C LEU A 79 -0.36 -10.22 15.66
N PRO A 80 0.29 -10.94 16.59
CA PRO A 80 1.49 -11.70 16.28
C PRO A 80 1.22 -12.86 15.30
N GLY A 81 0.03 -13.46 15.35
CA GLY A 81 -0.39 -14.50 14.41
C GLY A 81 -0.53 -14.03 12.97
N ILE A 82 -0.99 -12.79 12.75
CA ILE A 82 -1.15 -12.19 11.42
C ILE A 82 -0.02 -11.22 11.04
N ARG A 83 1.08 -11.16 11.81
CA ARG A 83 2.16 -10.18 11.60
C ARG A 83 2.74 -10.15 10.18
N GLY A 84 2.83 -11.33 9.54
CA GLY A 84 3.30 -11.45 8.16
C GLY A 84 2.34 -10.78 7.18
N ALA A 85 1.04 -10.98 7.37
CA ALA A 85 0.02 -10.33 6.56
C ALA A 85 -0.04 -8.81 6.79
N VAL A 86 0.18 -8.36 8.03
CA VAL A 86 0.28 -6.92 8.33
C VAL A 86 1.47 -6.29 7.60
N ALA A 87 2.64 -6.95 7.61
CA ALA A 87 3.81 -6.49 6.87
C ALA A 87 3.56 -6.46 5.35
N SER A 88 2.94 -7.52 4.79
CA SER A 88 2.57 -7.56 3.37
C SER A 88 1.55 -6.48 3.02
N GLY A 89 0.55 -6.25 3.87
CA GLY A 89 -0.46 -5.21 3.68
C GLY A 89 0.15 -3.80 3.74
N PHE A 90 1.14 -3.59 4.61
CA PHE A 90 1.90 -2.33 4.68
C PHE A 90 2.66 -2.05 3.38
N VAL A 91 3.40 -3.03 2.87
CA VAL A 91 4.14 -2.89 1.60
C VAL A 91 3.20 -2.62 0.44
N LEU A 92 2.06 -3.32 0.39
CA LEU A 92 1.07 -3.13 -0.67
C LEU A 92 0.41 -1.75 -0.61
N ALA A 93 0.06 -1.27 0.59
CA ALA A 93 -0.48 0.07 0.79
C ALA A 93 0.52 1.16 0.39
N LEU A 94 1.81 0.96 0.69
CA LEU A 94 2.87 1.87 0.29
C LEU A 94 3.05 1.91 -1.24
N ALA A 95 3.04 0.74 -1.89
CA ALA A 95 3.13 0.64 -3.34
C ALA A 95 1.93 1.31 -4.03
N ALA A 96 0.72 1.08 -3.52
CA ALA A 96 -0.49 1.71 -4.04
C ALA A 96 -0.51 3.23 -3.85
N GLY A 97 -0.08 3.72 -2.68
CA GLY A 97 0.05 5.16 -2.42
C GLY A 97 1.07 5.84 -3.33
N TRP A 98 2.10 5.11 -3.78
CA TRP A 98 3.08 5.60 -4.73
C TRP A 98 2.55 5.73 -6.16
N ASP A 99 1.72 4.78 -6.59
CA ASP A 99 1.13 4.77 -7.94
C ASP A 99 0.18 5.96 -8.15
N GLU A 100 -0.48 6.40 -7.08
CA GLU A 100 -1.46 7.49 -7.10
C GLU A 100 -0.80 8.90 -7.08
N SER A 101 0.03 9.16 -8.08
CA SER A 101 0.73 10.43 -8.30
C SER A 101 -0.22 11.59 -8.57
N VAL A 102 -1.36 11.32 -9.23
CA VAL A 102 -2.37 12.33 -9.59
C VAL A 102 -2.94 13.01 -8.35
N ILE A 103 -3.44 12.24 -7.37
CA ILE A 103 -4.02 12.82 -6.14
C ILE A 103 -2.98 13.68 -5.41
N THR A 104 -1.73 13.23 -5.38
CA THR A 104 -0.68 13.96 -4.67
C THR A 104 -0.32 15.27 -5.34
N LEU A 105 -0.39 15.37 -6.67
CA LEU A 105 -0.21 16.62 -7.42
C LEU A 105 -1.28 17.68 -7.08
N PHE A 106 -2.51 17.27 -6.78
CA PHE A 106 -3.58 18.20 -6.41
C PHE A 106 -3.56 18.60 -4.94
N VAL A 107 -3.05 17.77 -4.04
CA VAL A 107 -3.03 18.04 -2.58
C VAL A 107 -1.76 18.79 -2.14
N THR A 108 -0.69 18.70 -2.93
CA THR A 108 0.56 19.42 -2.67
C THR A 108 0.62 20.72 -3.47
N GLY A 109 1.36 21.70 -2.94
CA GLY A 109 1.70 22.95 -3.60
C GLY A 109 3.22 23.12 -3.66
N ARG A 110 3.72 24.29 -3.28
CA ARG A 110 5.16 24.59 -3.39
C ARG A 110 5.93 24.24 -2.11
N ASN A 111 5.24 24.12 -0.98
CA ASN A 111 5.86 23.91 0.31
C ASN A 111 6.16 22.43 0.60
N VAL A 112 5.34 21.50 0.10
CA VAL A 112 5.54 20.06 0.33
C VAL A 112 5.72 19.34 -1.01
N GLN A 113 6.95 18.93 -1.30
CA GLN A 113 7.27 18.17 -2.50
C GLN A 113 7.51 16.69 -2.17
N VAL A 114 6.54 15.85 -2.56
CA VAL A 114 6.70 14.40 -2.54
C VAL A 114 7.52 13.91 -3.75
N LEU A 115 8.12 12.73 -3.66
CA LEU A 115 8.97 12.20 -4.73
C LEU A 115 8.26 12.08 -6.09
N PRO A 116 7.00 11.59 -6.19
CA PRO A 116 6.28 11.52 -7.46
C PRO A 116 6.10 12.88 -8.13
N ARG A 117 5.88 13.94 -7.33
CA ARG A 117 5.77 15.31 -7.85
C ARG A 117 7.09 15.82 -8.38
N LYS A 118 8.21 15.58 -7.68
CA LYS A 118 9.53 15.97 -8.19
C LYS A 118 9.83 15.30 -9.53
N ILE A 119 9.51 14.01 -9.66
CA ILE A 119 9.68 13.29 -10.93
C ILE A 119 8.80 13.91 -12.03
N TRP A 120 7.56 14.30 -11.71
CA TRP A 120 6.66 14.97 -12.65
C TRP A 120 7.13 16.36 -13.06
N ASP A 121 7.57 17.18 -12.09
CA ASP A 121 8.09 18.52 -12.34
C ASP A 121 9.38 18.44 -13.17
N SER A 122 10.26 17.47 -12.90
CA SER A 122 11.43 17.16 -13.73
C SER A 122 11.00 16.82 -15.16
N LEU A 123 10.11 15.84 -15.38
CA LEU A 123 9.60 15.47 -16.71
C LEU A 123 9.03 16.63 -17.54
N ARG A 124 8.41 17.62 -16.88
CA ARG A 124 7.68 18.70 -17.54
C ARG A 124 8.53 19.93 -17.84
N TYR A 125 9.58 20.18 -17.06
CA TYR A 125 10.43 21.37 -17.18
C TYR A 125 11.84 21.09 -17.69
N ASP A 126 12.34 19.85 -17.59
CA ASP A 126 13.57 19.38 -18.21
C ASP A 126 13.27 18.02 -18.85
N ILE A 127 13.44 17.85 -20.18
CA ILE A 127 13.47 16.52 -20.77
C ILE A 127 14.81 15.88 -20.36
N ASP A 128 14.90 15.53 -19.07
CA ASP A 128 16.09 15.02 -18.44
C ASP A 128 16.12 13.51 -18.72
N PRO A 129 17.08 13.00 -19.52
CA PRO A 129 17.14 11.59 -19.91
C PRO A 129 17.19 10.61 -18.72
N ILE A 130 17.43 11.12 -17.51
CA ILE A 130 17.37 10.40 -16.23
C ILE A 130 16.06 9.63 -16.06
N VAL A 131 14.92 10.17 -16.48
CA VAL A 131 13.62 9.51 -16.25
C VAL A 131 13.49 8.23 -17.09
N ALA A 132 13.97 8.25 -18.33
CA ALA A 132 14.00 7.07 -19.20
C ALA A 132 14.96 6.00 -18.65
N VAL A 133 16.09 6.41 -18.08
CA VAL A 133 17.05 5.51 -17.42
C VAL A 133 16.42 4.85 -16.20
N VAL A 134 15.77 5.62 -15.31
CA VAL A 134 15.09 5.09 -14.12
C VAL A 134 13.97 4.12 -14.51
N ALA A 135 13.16 4.45 -15.51
CA ALA A 135 12.11 3.57 -16.02
C ALA A 135 12.67 2.23 -16.55
N THR A 136 13.78 2.28 -17.27
CA THR A 136 14.44 1.07 -17.81
C THR A 136 14.98 0.19 -16.69
N ILE A 137 15.62 0.78 -15.67
CA ILE A 137 16.13 0.05 -14.50
C ILE A 137 15.00 -0.60 -13.71
N MET A 138 13.91 0.13 -13.46
CA MET A 138 12.73 -0.41 -12.79
C MET A 138 12.13 -1.58 -13.59
N PHE A 139 11.98 -1.44 -14.90
CA PHE A 139 11.48 -2.49 -15.78
C PHE A 139 12.35 -3.75 -15.73
N VAL A 140 13.67 -3.61 -15.88
CA VAL A 140 14.60 -4.74 -15.85
C VAL A 140 14.59 -5.42 -14.48
N THR A 141 14.53 -4.65 -13.39
CA THR A 141 14.51 -5.20 -12.03
C THR A 141 13.24 -6.00 -11.78
N THR A 142 12.08 -5.47 -12.16
CA THR A 142 10.80 -6.18 -12.04
C THR A 142 10.78 -7.44 -12.91
N LEU A 143 11.28 -7.35 -14.15
CA LEU A 143 11.36 -8.49 -15.06
C LEU A 143 12.22 -9.62 -14.48
N LEU A 144 13.41 -9.30 -13.96
CA LEU A 144 14.29 -10.27 -13.31
C LEU A 144 13.64 -10.89 -12.07
N GLY A 145 12.95 -10.09 -11.25
CA GLY A 145 12.22 -10.58 -10.08
C GLY A 145 11.12 -11.58 -10.45
N VAL A 146 10.34 -11.30 -11.50
CA VAL A 146 9.30 -12.20 -12.00
C VAL A 146 9.90 -13.49 -12.55
N ILE A 147 10.97 -13.42 -13.35
CA ILE A 147 11.67 -14.60 -13.86
C ILE A 147 12.20 -15.47 -12.71
N ALA A 148 12.85 -14.86 -11.71
CA ALA A 148 13.36 -15.57 -10.54
C ALA A 148 12.23 -16.26 -9.76
N TYR A 149 11.10 -15.56 -9.57
CA TYR A 149 9.91 -16.13 -8.93
C TYR A 149 9.38 -17.35 -9.69
N LEU A 150 9.23 -17.24 -11.01
CA LEU A 150 8.76 -18.35 -11.86
C LEU A 150 9.71 -19.56 -11.80
N PHE A 151 11.02 -19.33 -11.82
CA PHE A 151 12.01 -20.40 -11.69
C PHE A 151 11.95 -21.12 -10.33
N ILE A 152 11.77 -20.38 -9.23
CA ILE A 152 11.67 -20.95 -7.88
C ILE A 152 10.34 -21.69 -7.69
N ALA A 153 9.23 -21.13 -8.19
CA ALA A 153 7.91 -21.75 -8.12
C ALA A 153 7.83 -23.02 -8.98
N GLY A 154 8.40 -23.01 -10.19
CA GLY A 154 8.46 -24.18 -11.08
C GLY A 154 9.24 -25.36 -10.48
N ARG A 155 10.31 -25.08 -9.71
CA ARG A 155 11.08 -26.12 -9.00
C ARG A 155 10.33 -26.75 -7.82
N ARG A 156 9.35 -26.05 -7.22
CA ARG A 156 8.53 -26.58 -6.13
C ARG A 156 7.42 -27.52 -6.63
N GLY A 157 6.90 -27.29 -7.84
CA GLY A 157 5.91 -28.17 -8.47
C GLY A 157 6.47 -29.56 -8.84
N ALA A 158 7.72 -29.63 -9.30
CA ALA A 158 8.36 -30.90 -9.70
C ALA A 158 8.71 -31.83 -8.53
N ARG A 159 8.78 -31.32 -7.29
CA ARG A 159 9.16 -32.11 -6.09
C ARG A 159 7.96 -32.71 -5.34
N SER A 160 6.73 -32.37 -5.73
CA SER A 160 5.50 -32.86 -5.09
C SER A 160 4.87 -34.08 -5.78
N GLN A 161 5.39 -34.52 -6.93
CA GLN A 161 4.88 -35.67 -7.68
C GLN A 161 5.72 -36.95 -7.50
N SER A 162 6.71 -36.93 -6.60
CA SER A 162 7.60 -38.08 -6.34
C SER A 162 7.44 -38.69 -4.94
N ILE A 163 6.27 -38.52 -4.30
CA ILE A 163 5.88 -39.22 -3.07
C ILE A 163 4.57 -39.94 -3.32
#